data_AF-A0A2S0JNZ2-F1
#
_entry.id   AF-A0A2S0JNZ2-F1
#
_cell.length_a   1.000
_cell.length_b   1.000
_cell.length_c   1.000
_cell.angle_alpha   90.00
_cell.angle_beta   90.00
_cell.angle_gamma   90.00
#
_symmetry.space_group_name_H-M   'P 1'
#
loop_
_entity.id
_entity.type
_entity.pdbx_description
1 polymer ?
#
loop_
_entity_poly.entity_id
_entity_poly.type
_entity_poly.pdbx_seq_one_letter_code
_entity_poly.pdbx_strand_id
1 'polypeptide(L)' 'MDIEKKLKINNIISVALIVLMTFSYIRLVLREGITQVGYLSTGLYVFAVGITIFGWFYQWRTNQIIKSSQSHV' A
#
# COMPACT_ATOMS: atom_id res chain seq x y z
N MET A 1 24.94 9.02 12.03
CA MET A 1 25.03 8.39 10.70
C MET A 1 24.59 9.41 9.68
N ASP A 2 25.45 9.77 8.73
CA ASP A 2 25.17 10.80 7.73
C ASP A 2 23.83 10.56 7.03
N ILE A 3 23.03 11.61 6.87
CA ILE A 3 21.70 11.54 6.25
C ILE A 3 21.83 10.93 4.85
N GLU A 4 22.91 11.27 4.13
CA GLU A 4 23.22 10.75 2.80
C GLU A 4 23.49 9.24 2.79
N LYS A 5 24.22 8.72 3.79
CA LYS A 5 24.45 7.27 3.94
C LYS A 5 23.16 6.52 4.26
N LYS A 6 22.31 7.10 5.10
CA LYS A 6 20.98 6.53 5.43
C LYS A 6 20.08 6.47 4.21
N LEU A 7 20.08 7.51 3.37
CA LEU A 7 19.32 7.57 2.13
C LEU A 7 19.80 6.54 1.10
N LYS A 8 21.12 6.39 0.93
CA LYS A 8 21.71 5.36 0.07
C LYS A 8 21.32 3.95 0.52
N ILE A 9 21.36 3.66 1.82
CA ILE A 9 20.95 2.37 2.37
C ILE A 9 19.45 2.11 2.13
N ASN A 10 18.58 3.08 2.41
CA ASN A 10 17.15 2.94 2.13
C ASN A 10 16.86 2.71 0.63
N ASN A 11 17.61 3.36 -0.25
CA ASN A 11 17.45 3.20 -1.68
C ASN A 11 17.88 1.80 -2.14
N ILE A 12 19.01 1.28 -1.64
CA ILE A 12 19.48 -0.08 -1.91
C ILE A 12 18.45 -1.11 -1.42
N ILE A 13 17.93 -0.94 -0.20
CA ILE A 13 16.89 -1.82 0.35
C ILE A 13 15.63 -1.78 -0.51
N SER A 14 15.20 -0.59 -0.93
CA SER A 14 14.01 -0.43 -1.79
C SER A 14 14.20 -1.12 -3.14
N VAL A 15 15.36 -0.95 -3.78
CA VAL A 15 15.69 -1.62 -5.05
C VAL A 15 15.72 -3.14 -4.86
N ALA A 16 16.35 -3.65 -3.79
CA ALA A 16 16.40 -5.08 -3.50
C ALA A 16 14.99 -5.67 -3.28
N LEU A 17 14.11 -4.94 -2.57
CA LEU A 17 12.71 -5.33 -2.38
C LEU A 17 11.94 -5.40 -3.70
N ILE A 18 12.10 -4.40 -4.57
CA ILE A 18 11.44 -4.38 -5.89
C ILE A 18 11.89 -5.58 -6.74
N VAL A 19 13.19 -5.87 -6.77
CA VAL A 19 13.72 -7.02 -7.51
C VAL A 19 13.16 -8.34 -6.97
N LEU A 20 13.13 -8.52 -5.64
CA LEU A 20 12.57 -9.72 -5.01
C LEU A 20 11.07 -9.89 -5.28
N MET A 21 10.29 -8.81 -5.20
CA MET A 21 8.86 -8.85 -5.52
C MET A 21 8.63 -9.20 -6.99
N THR A 22 9.41 -8.60 -7.90
CA THR A 22 9.31 -8.86 -9.35
C THR A 22 9.66 -10.31 -9.68
N PHE A 23 10.74 -10.84 -9.11
CA PHE A 23 11.13 -12.24 -9.29
C PHE A 23 10.07 -13.21 -8.75
N SER A 24 9.53 -12.91 -7.56
CA SER A 24 8.47 -13.72 -6.95
C SER A 24 7.20 -13.72 -7.79
N TYR A 25 6.83 -12.56 -8.34
CA TYR A 25 5.70 -12.42 -9.26
C TYR A 25 5.89 -13.28 -10.52
N ILE A 26 7.04 -13.17 -11.19
CA ILE A 26 7.34 -13.97 -12.39
C ILE A 26 7.31 -15.46 -12.07
N ARG A 27 7.89 -15.88 -10.95
CA ARG A 27 7.87 -17.27 -10.51
C ARG A 27 6.45 -17.78 -10.23
N LEU A 28 5.60 -16.95 -9.63
CA LEU A 28 4.19 -17.26 -9.38
C LEU A 28 3.44 -17.43 -10.72
N VAL A 29 3.67 -16.52 -11.67
CA VAL A 29 3.07 -16.57 -13.01
C VAL A 29 3.48 -17.83 -13.76
N LEU A 30 4.76 -18.22 -13.68
CA LEU A 30 5.27 -19.44 -14.32
C LEU A 30 4.71 -20.72 -13.68
N ARG A 31 4.37 -20.70 -12.38
CA ARG A 31 3.89 -21.88 -11.65
C ARG A 31 2.38 -22.07 -11.75
N GLU A 32 1.62 -21.00 -11.59
CA GLU A 32 0.15 -21.04 -11.48
C GLU A 32 -0.55 -20.48 -12.72
N GLY A 33 0.21 -19.92 -13.67
CA GLY A 33 -0.31 -19.28 -14.87
C GLY A 33 -0.72 -17.82 -14.64
N ILE A 34 -0.69 -17.03 -15.72
CA ILE A 34 -1.06 -15.60 -15.72
C ILE A 34 -2.44 -15.35 -15.11
N THR A 35 -3.40 -16.25 -15.34
CA THR A 35 -4.79 -16.10 -14.91
C THR A 35 -4.92 -16.11 -13.39
N GLN A 36 -4.29 -17.07 -12.71
CA GLN A 36 -4.37 -17.19 -11.25
C GLN A 36 -3.67 -16.02 -10.55
N VAL A 37 -2.54 -15.58 -11.08
CA VAL A 37 -1.84 -14.38 -10.60
C VAL A 37 -2.65 -13.11 -10.86
N GLY A 38 -3.31 -13.01 -12.02
CA GLY A 38 -4.21 -11.92 -12.34
C GLY A 38 -5.37 -11.80 -11.34
N TYR A 39 -5.97 -12.91 -10.94
CA TYR A 39 -7.00 -12.92 -9.90
C TYR A 39 -6.45 -12.46 -8.54
N LEU A 40 -5.26 -12.91 -8.16
CA LEU A 40 -4.60 -12.50 -6.92
C LEU A 40 -4.32 -10.99 -6.90
N SER A 41 -3.74 -10.45 -7.98
CA SER A 41 -3.46 -9.02 -8.12
C SER A 41 -4.75 -8.18 -8.10
N THR A 42 -5.81 -8.66 -8.76
CA THR A 42 -7.12 -8.00 -8.74
C THR A 42 -7.72 -7.99 -7.34
N GLY A 43 -7.63 -9.11 -6.62
CA GLY A 43 -8.10 -9.22 -5.23
C GLY A 43 -7.37 -8.25 -4.30
N LEU A 44 -6.03 -8.18 -4.42
CA LEU A 44 -5.21 -7.23 -3.65
C LEU A 44 -5.56 -5.77 -3.98
N TYR A 45 -5.82 -5.45 -5.25
CA TYR A 45 -6.23 -4.12 -5.67
C TYR A 45 -7.59 -3.72 -5.07
N VAL A 46 -8.60 -4.59 -5.17
CA VAL A 46 -9.93 -4.35 -4.59
C VAL A 46 -9.83 -4.17 -3.07
N PHE A 47 -9.02 -4.98 -2.40
CA PHE A 47 -8.78 -4.86 -0.96
C PHE A 47 -8.16 -3.51 -0.59
N ALA A 48 -7.13 -3.07 -1.34
CA ALA A 48 -6.48 -1.78 -1.12
C ALA A 48 -7.47 -0.61 -1.31
N VAL A 49 -8.26 -0.63 -2.39
CA VAL A 49 -9.30 0.37 -2.64
C VAL A 49 -10.33 0.38 -1.50
N GLY A 50 -10.75 -0.80 -1.03
CA GLY A 50 -11.64 -0.93 0.11
C GLY A 50 -11.09 -0.23 1.37
N ILE A 51 -9.84 -0.52 1.74
CA ILE A 51 -9.18 0.14 2.88
C ILE A 51 -9.14 1.66 2.71
N THR A 52 -8.81 2.15 1.52
CA THR A 52 -8.77 3.59 1.24
C THR A 52 -10.13 4.25 1.46
N ILE A 53 -11.22 3.64 0.96
CA ILE A 53 -12.58 4.17 1.13
C ILE A 53 -12.97 4.16 2.61
N PHE A 54 -12.70 3.07 3.33
CA PHE A 54 -12.96 2.98 4.77
C PHE A 54 -12.18 4.03 5.57
N GLY A 55 -10.90 4.22 5.26
CA GLY A 55 -10.07 5.24 5.89
C GLY A 55 -10.59 6.65 5.63
N TRP A 56 -10.98 6.94 4.38
CA TRP A 56 -11.60 8.22 4.03
C TRP A 56 -12.92 8.46 4.77
N PHE A 57 -13.77 7.44 4.87
CA PHE A 57 -15.03 7.53 5.61
C PHE A 57 -14.80 7.79 7.11
N TYR A 58 -13.86 7.07 7.71
CA TYR A 58 -13.48 7.27 9.12
C TYR A 58 -12.93 8.68 9.37
N GLN A 59 -12.07 9.16 8.48
CA GLN A 59 -11.53 10.51 8.54
C GLN A 59 -12.61 11.58 8.36
N TRP A 60 -13.54 11.37 7.42
CA TRP A 60 -14.68 12.24 7.20
C TRP A 60 -15.57 12.33 8.44
N ARG A 61 -15.94 11.19 9.05
CA ARG A 61 -16.71 11.13 10.31
C ARG A 61 -16.00 11.87 11.43
N THR A 62 -14.70 11.64 11.60
CA THR A 62 -13.89 12.31 12.63
C THR A 62 -13.89 13.83 12.44
N ASN A 63 -13.73 14.30 11.19
CA ASN A 63 -13.78 15.73 10.88
C ASN A 63 -15.15 16.36 11.15
N GLN A 64 -16.25 15.64 10.95
CA GLN A 64 -17.60 16.14 11.30
C GLN A 64 -17.78 16.27 12.82
N ILE A 65 -17.27 15.31 13.59
CA ILE A 65 -17.32 15.36 15.07
C ILE A 65 -16.52 16.56 15.59
N ILE A 66 -15.31 16.78 15.06
CA ILE A 66 -14.48 17.93 15.43
C ILE A 66 -15.18 19.24 15.09
N LYS A 67 -15.76 19.37 13.89
CA LYS A 67 -16.51 20.57 13.48
C LYS A 67 -17.73 20.82 14.38
N SER A 68 -18.48 19.78 14.75
CA SER A 68 -19.60 19.89 15.68
C SER A 68 -19.16 20.30 17.09
N SER A 69 -18.00 19.83 17.55
CA SER A 69 -17.44 20.22 18.85
C SER A 69 -16.96 21.67 18.86
N GLN A 70 -16.43 22.17 17.74
CA GLN A 70 -15.97 23.56 17.63
C GLN A 70 -17.10 24.57 17.48
N SER A 71 -18.28 24.18 16.98
CA SER A 71 -19.43 25.09 16.89
C SER A 71 -20.21 25.24 18.19
N HIS A 72 -19.84 24.48 19.24
CA HIS A 72 -20.48 24.50 20.56
C HIS A 72 -19.70 25.33 21.61
N VAL A 73 -18.58 25.94 21.19
CA VAL A 73 -17.79 26.95 21.93
C VAL A 73 -18.05 28.31 21.29
#